data_AF-A0A8S2E304-F1
#
_entry.id   AF-A0A8S2E304-F1
#
_cell.length_a   1.000
_cell.length_b   1.000
_cell.length_c   1.000
_cell.angle_alpha   90.00
_cell.angle_beta   90.00
_cell.angle_gamma   90.00
#
_symmetry.space_group_name_H-M   'P 1'
#
loop_
_entity.id
_entity.type
_entity.pdbx_description
1 polymer ?
#
loop_
_entity_poly.entity_id
_entity_poly.type
_entity_poly.pdbx_seq_one_letter_code
_entity_poly.pdbx_strand_id
1 'polypeptide(L)'
;FFQTQKWTTSTKSSKVKHLLYFYNIQNGIGIELLKLLLNGKTVSDGCQMLDYTSEYSNSSSMVYYYPSTFHVFVTLSKRTWSNENDILKQFKWIPFKIDTVPWNGILKRYLWRRMIDYNTRNKLPIDNDLVKTLQYTTNVWQRYNECLQKLSLQDALLGPGIFYDCPMDRESIFDWLQSKWNNVIAPLVRELSMNKCSQTNKKASSMLTSMTSLEINSPYESVACTALYVLLHRTVARECPLTGEEREHYLLNFVGSRLEGGMTSMPSSTASSRASTPLGNAHCDFISIQLE
;
A
#
# COMPACT_ATOMS: atom_id res chain seq x y z
N PHE A 1 2.31 13.64 -14.73
CA PHE A 1 1.40 12.58 -15.22
C PHE A 1 2.08 11.54 -16.09
N PHE A 2 3.33 11.75 -16.54
CA PHE A 2 4.09 10.77 -17.34
C PHE A 2 5.59 11.00 -17.10
N GLN A 3 6.36 9.93 -17.00
CA GLN A 3 7.83 9.98 -16.99
C GLN A 3 8.32 9.11 -18.16
N THR A 4 9.10 9.71 -19.06
CA THR A 4 9.74 8.99 -20.16
C THR A 4 11.16 8.62 -19.75
N GLN A 5 11.53 7.36 -19.90
CA GLN A 5 12.91 6.91 -19.70
C GLN A 5 13.39 6.14 -20.92
N LYS A 6 14.54 6.57 -21.46
CA LYS A 6 15.20 5.91 -22.59
C LYS A 6 16.19 4.90 -22.04
N TRP A 7 16.03 3.62 -22.38
CA TRP A 7 16.95 2.56 -22.00
C TRP A 7 17.60 1.97 -23.27
N THR A 8 18.92 1.83 -23.24
CA THR A 8 19.68 1.16 -24.30
C THR A 8 20.24 -0.14 -23.72
N THR A 9 19.92 -1.28 -24.35
CA THR A 9 20.42 -2.59 -23.93
C THR A 9 21.68 -2.93 -24.70
N SER A 10 22.77 -3.22 -23.99
CA SER A 10 24.10 -3.57 -24.53
C SER A 10 24.19 -5.03 -25.03
N THR A 11 23.25 -5.46 -25.87
CA THR A 11 23.37 -6.74 -26.59
C THR A 11 23.27 -6.50 -28.09
N LYS A 12 23.91 -7.38 -28.89
CA LYS A 12 24.33 -7.28 -30.31
C LYS A 12 23.34 -6.76 -31.38
N SER A 13 22.15 -6.32 -30.99
CA SER A 13 21.18 -5.60 -31.82
C SER A 13 20.80 -4.32 -31.08
N SER A 14 21.41 -3.19 -31.48
CA SER A 14 21.21 -1.87 -30.87
C SER A 14 19.85 -1.27 -31.23
N LYS A 15 18.74 -1.94 -30.88
CA LYS A 15 17.39 -1.38 -30.96
C LYS A 15 17.09 -0.64 -29.66
N VAL A 16 16.88 0.67 -29.74
CA VAL A 16 16.44 1.51 -28.63
C VAL A 16 15.02 1.08 -28.25
N LYS A 17 14.79 0.74 -26.97
CA LYS A 17 13.45 0.47 -26.45
C LYS A 17 12.93 1.73 -25.76
N HIS A 18 11.77 2.21 -26.17
CA HIS A 18 11.09 3.32 -25.52
C HIS A 18 10.16 2.79 -24.43
N LEU A 19 10.21 3.35 -23.22
CA LEU A 19 9.34 2.97 -22.12
C LEU A 19 8.48 4.16 -21.70
N LEU A 20 7.17 3.96 -21.69
CA LEU A 20 6.19 4.94 -21.21
C LEU A 20 5.61 4.44 -19.89
N TYR A 21 5.75 5.22 -18.82
CA TYR A 21 5.23 4.88 -17.50
C TYR A 21 4.07 5.81 -17.10
N PHE A 22 2.87 5.25 -16.98
CA PHE A 22 1.68 5.90 -16.44
C PHE A 22 1.51 5.50 -14.99
N TYR A 23 1.70 6.47 -14.09
CA TYR A 23 1.49 6.27 -12.67
C TYR A 23 0.04 6.57 -12.28
N ASN A 24 -0.61 5.61 -11.61
CA ASN A 24 -1.93 5.76 -10.99
C ASN A 24 -2.98 6.27 -11.99
N ILE A 25 -3.16 5.52 -13.07
CA ILE A 25 -3.92 5.95 -14.27
C ILE A 25 -5.38 6.32 -13.98
N GLN A 26 -5.95 5.83 -12.87
CA GLN A 26 -7.28 6.21 -12.42
C GLN A 26 -7.39 7.69 -12.01
N ASN A 27 -6.27 8.36 -11.75
CA ASN A 27 -6.25 9.77 -11.39
C ASN A 27 -5.99 10.63 -12.63
N GLY A 28 -7.01 11.40 -13.04
CA GLY A 28 -6.90 12.38 -14.11
C GLY A 28 -7.07 11.80 -15.52
N ILE A 29 -6.42 12.42 -16.50
CA ILE A 29 -6.62 12.19 -17.95
C ILE A 29 -5.83 10.97 -18.45
N GLY A 30 -5.23 10.17 -17.55
CA GLY A 30 -4.33 9.08 -17.90
C GLY A 30 -4.97 8.03 -18.81
N ILE A 31 -6.24 7.68 -18.56
CA ILE A 31 -6.98 6.72 -19.38
C ILE A 31 -7.22 7.28 -20.78
N GLU A 32 -7.62 8.55 -20.91
CA GLU A 32 -7.88 9.21 -22.20
C GLU A 32 -6.62 9.32 -23.05
N LEU A 33 -5.48 9.70 -22.45
CA LEU A 33 -4.18 9.71 -23.12
C LEU A 33 -3.77 8.32 -23.58
N LEU A 34 -4.06 7.29 -22.77
CA LEU A 34 -3.78 5.92 -23.13
C LEU A 34 -4.66 5.45 -24.30
N LYS A 35 -5.94 5.87 -24.35
CA LYS A 35 -6.83 5.59 -25.49
C LYS A 35 -6.27 6.22 -26.77
N LEU A 36 -5.82 7.47 -26.70
CA LEU A 36 -5.25 8.18 -27.84
C LEU A 36 -3.98 7.49 -28.35
N LEU A 37 -3.10 7.05 -27.44
CA LEU A 37 -1.88 6.33 -27.81
C LEU A 37 -2.19 5.00 -28.47
N LEU A 38 -3.03 4.16 -27.87
CA LEU A 38 -3.33 2.82 -28.40
C LEU A 38 -4.15 2.84 -29.68
N ASN A 39 -4.91 3.91 -29.94
CA ASN A 39 -5.68 4.09 -31.17
C ASN A 39 -4.89 4.77 -32.30
N GLY A 40 -3.58 5.00 -32.12
CA GLY A 40 -2.73 5.57 -33.16
C GLY A 40 -2.69 4.72 -34.44
N LYS A 41 -2.78 5.36 -35.61
CA LYS A 41 -2.74 4.68 -36.91
C LYS A 41 -1.29 4.37 -37.28
N THR A 42 -0.99 3.15 -37.70
CA THR A 42 0.34 2.81 -38.22
C THR A 42 0.56 3.51 -39.55
N VAL A 43 1.58 4.36 -39.62
CA VAL A 43 2.07 5.00 -40.84
C VAL A 43 3.41 4.33 -41.17
N SER A 44 3.74 4.17 -42.46
CA SER A 44 4.87 3.38 -42.95
C SER A 44 6.19 3.58 -42.17
N ASP A 45 7.07 2.56 -42.18
CA ASP A 45 8.35 2.49 -41.44
C ASP A 45 8.23 2.38 -39.92
N GLY A 46 7.22 1.65 -39.44
CA GLY A 46 7.11 1.33 -38.00
C GLY A 46 6.98 2.60 -37.15
N CYS A 47 6.32 3.63 -37.67
CA CYS A 47 5.93 4.81 -36.91
C CYS A 47 4.41 4.80 -36.75
N GLN A 48 3.91 5.12 -35.57
CA GLN A 48 2.50 5.31 -35.35
C GLN A 48 2.18 6.80 -35.31
N MET A 49 1.04 7.15 -35.85
CA MET A 49 0.53 8.50 -36.01
C MET A 49 -0.66 8.70 -35.09
N LEU A 50 -0.59 9.76 -34.29
CA LEU A 50 -1.64 10.17 -33.38
C LEU A 50 -2.34 11.40 -33.97
N ASP A 51 -3.56 11.19 -34.43
CA ASP A 51 -4.45 12.26 -34.90
C ASP A 51 -5.08 12.93 -33.66
N TYR A 52 -4.50 14.04 -33.20
CA TYR A 52 -5.10 14.85 -32.14
C TYR A 52 -5.80 16.07 -32.77
N THR A 53 -7.12 15.98 -32.91
CA THR A 53 -7.96 17.14 -33.27
C THR A 53 -8.43 17.82 -32.00
N SER A 54 -7.78 18.92 -31.61
CA SER A 54 -8.29 19.78 -30.54
C SER A 54 -9.50 20.55 -31.05
N GLU A 55 -10.68 20.32 -30.46
CA GLU A 55 -11.89 21.09 -30.75
C GLU A 55 -11.79 22.57 -30.30
N TYR A 56 -10.74 22.94 -29.57
CA TYR A 56 -10.60 24.25 -28.93
C TYR A 56 -9.54 25.18 -29.55
N SER A 57 -8.84 24.75 -30.61
CA SER A 57 -7.88 25.61 -31.29
C SER A 57 -8.08 25.60 -32.80
N ASN A 58 -8.48 26.74 -33.35
CA ASN A 58 -8.59 27.04 -34.78
C ASN A 58 -7.24 27.02 -35.54
N SER A 59 -6.24 26.33 -35.00
CA SER A 59 -4.87 26.32 -35.46
C SER A 59 -4.44 24.87 -35.69
N SER A 60 -4.30 24.51 -36.97
CA SER A 60 -3.51 23.41 -37.51
C SER A 60 -3.57 22.09 -36.73
N SER A 61 -4.30 21.10 -37.26
CA SER A 61 -4.26 19.70 -36.83
C SER A 61 -2.81 19.26 -36.59
N MET A 62 -2.42 19.15 -35.31
CA MET A 62 -1.08 18.71 -34.96
C MET A 62 -1.06 17.19 -34.99
N VAL A 63 -0.30 16.66 -35.95
CA VAL A 63 -0.09 15.22 -36.09
C VAL A 63 1.18 14.85 -35.33
N TYR A 64 1.07 13.93 -34.38
CA TYR A 64 2.22 13.44 -33.61
C TYR A 64 2.64 12.07 -34.12
N TYR A 65 3.93 11.88 -34.36
CA TYR A 65 4.50 10.58 -34.73
C TYR A 65 5.31 10.02 -33.58
N TYR A 66 5.16 8.72 -33.33
CA TYR A 66 5.93 8.01 -32.33
C TYR A 66 6.41 6.65 -32.87
N PRO A 67 7.58 6.15 -32.43
CA PRO A 67 8.11 4.89 -32.92
C PRO A 67 7.22 3.73 -32.46
N SER A 68 7.05 2.72 -33.32
CA SER A 68 6.31 1.48 -33.02
C SER A 68 6.93 0.66 -31.89
N THR A 69 8.21 0.87 -31.58
CA THR A 69 8.91 0.12 -30.52
C THR A 69 8.85 0.85 -29.18
N PHE A 70 7.68 0.87 -28.55
CA PHE A 70 7.49 1.38 -27.19
C PHE A 70 6.73 0.38 -26.33
N HIS A 71 7.11 0.27 -25.06
CA HIS A 71 6.39 -0.54 -24.09
C HIS A 71 5.73 0.40 -23.09
N VAL A 72 4.44 0.18 -22.84
CA VAL A 72 3.67 1.00 -21.91
C VAL A 72 3.48 0.25 -20.61
N PHE A 73 4.04 0.79 -19.54
CA PHE A 73 3.79 0.37 -18.17
C PHE A 73 2.76 1.29 -17.56
N VAL A 74 1.72 0.70 -16.97
CA VAL A 74 0.64 1.43 -16.32
C VAL A 74 0.48 0.89 -14.91
N THR A 75 0.34 1.77 -13.92
CA THR A 75 -0.08 1.38 -12.56
C THR A 75 -1.52 1.80 -12.29
N LEU A 76 -2.26 0.91 -11.60
CA LEU A 76 -3.66 1.09 -11.23
C LEU A 76 -3.85 0.52 -9.81
N SER A 77 -4.69 1.17 -8.98
CA SER A 77 -5.22 0.56 -7.75
C SER A 77 -6.40 -0.35 -8.09
N LYS A 78 -6.42 -1.56 -7.53
CA LYS A 78 -7.51 -2.53 -7.72
C LYS A 78 -8.83 -1.99 -7.17
N ARG A 79 -8.79 -1.11 -6.15
CA ARG A 79 -9.99 -0.51 -5.55
C ARG A 79 -10.83 0.30 -6.55
N THR A 80 -10.17 0.85 -7.57
CA THR A 80 -10.79 1.64 -8.64
C THR A 80 -10.94 0.88 -9.95
N TRP A 81 -10.62 -0.41 -9.98
CA TRP A 81 -10.74 -1.21 -11.19
C TRP A 81 -12.21 -1.51 -11.48
N SER A 82 -12.72 -0.93 -12.56
CA SER A 82 -14.00 -1.32 -13.16
C SER A 82 -13.74 -2.16 -14.42
N ASN A 83 -14.52 -3.22 -14.60
CA ASN A 83 -14.48 -4.12 -15.77
C ASN A 83 -14.88 -3.44 -17.09
N GLU A 84 -15.25 -2.16 -17.06
CA GLU A 84 -15.95 -1.46 -18.14
C GLU A 84 -15.00 -0.84 -19.18
N ASN A 85 -13.69 -0.76 -18.89
CA ASN A 85 -12.74 -0.16 -19.83
C ASN A 85 -12.10 -1.24 -20.73
N ASP A 86 -12.59 -1.37 -21.97
CA ASP A 86 -12.07 -2.35 -22.94
C ASP A 86 -10.56 -2.23 -23.20
N ILE A 87 -10.01 -1.03 -23.08
CA ILE A 87 -8.57 -0.79 -23.23
C ILE A 87 -7.76 -1.51 -22.15
N LEU A 88 -8.28 -1.58 -20.93
CA LEU A 88 -7.63 -2.30 -19.83
C LEU A 88 -7.57 -3.82 -20.09
N LYS A 89 -8.39 -4.37 -21.01
CA LYS A 89 -8.34 -5.78 -21.41
C LYS A 89 -7.15 -6.11 -22.32
N GLN A 90 -6.59 -5.12 -23.01
CA GLN A 90 -5.44 -5.30 -23.93
C GLN A 90 -4.11 -5.51 -23.19
N PHE A 91 -4.13 -5.40 -21.86
CA PHE A 91 -2.96 -5.37 -21.02
C PHE A 91 -2.77 -6.71 -20.27
N LYS A 92 -1.54 -7.23 -20.22
CA LYS A 92 -1.12 -8.34 -19.35
C LYS A 92 -0.94 -7.92 -17.89
N TRP A 93 -1.92 -8.19 -17.04
CA TRP A 93 -1.91 -7.82 -15.63
C TRP A 93 -0.90 -8.63 -14.79
N ILE A 94 0.07 -7.95 -14.17
CA ILE A 94 0.98 -8.51 -13.15
C ILE A 94 0.53 -8.03 -11.76
N PRO A 95 -0.18 -8.85 -10.97
CA PRO A 95 -0.59 -8.44 -9.63
C PRO A 95 0.64 -8.31 -8.74
N PHE A 96 0.84 -7.13 -8.17
CA PHE A 96 1.72 -7.01 -7.02
C PHE A 96 0.96 -7.43 -5.77
N LYS A 97 1.62 -8.20 -4.92
CA LYS A 97 1.14 -8.47 -3.57
C LYS A 97 2.19 -8.00 -2.59
N ILE A 98 1.73 -7.58 -1.41
CA ILE A 98 2.62 -7.06 -0.38
C ILE A 98 3.54 -8.14 0.21
N ASP A 99 3.11 -9.40 0.14
CA ASP A 99 3.80 -10.59 0.64
C ASP A 99 4.71 -11.25 -0.41
N THR A 100 4.68 -10.83 -1.68
CA THR A 100 5.51 -11.39 -2.74
C THR A 100 6.70 -10.51 -3.10
N VAL A 101 7.77 -11.13 -3.61
CA VAL A 101 8.89 -10.41 -4.24
C VAL A 101 8.34 -9.70 -5.49
N PRO A 102 8.64 -8.40 -5.72
CA PRO A 102 9.71 -7.59 -5.11
C PRO A 102 9.32 -6.77 -3.88
N TRP A 103 8.06 -6.74 -3.44
CA TRP A 103 7.63 -5.93 -2.29
C TRP A 103 8.21 -6.43 -0.99
N ASN A 104 8.44 -7.75 -0.88
CA ASN A 104 9.18 -8.27 0.24
C ASN A 104 10.60 -7.67 0.30
N GLY A 105 10.88 -6.99 1.42
CA GLY A 105 12.12 -6.27 1.65
C GLY A 105 12.29 -4.96 0.88
N ILE A 106 11.28 -4.44 0.16
CA ILE A 106 11.43 -3.16 -0.56
C ILE A 106 11.73 -2.00 0.40
N LEU A 107 10.98 -1.94 1.50
CA LEU A 107 11.18 -0.91 2.53
C LEU A 107 12.55 -1.06 3.19
N LYS A 108 12.96 -2.31 3.48
CA LYS A 108 14.28 -2.63 4.03
C LYS A 108 15.40 -2.12 3.11
N ARG A 109 15.33 -2.43 1.81
CA ARG A 109 16.33 -1.95 0.82
C ARG A 109 16.32 -0.44 0.67
N TYR A 110 15.13 0.18 0.67
CA TYR A 110 14.99 1.63 0.58
C TYR A 110 15.64 2.35 1.76
N LEU A 111 15.27 1.98 3.00
CA LEU A 111 15.82 2.62 4.21
C LEU A 111 17.31 2.31 4.38
N TRP A 112 17.75 1.10 4.04
CA TRP A 112 19.17 0.74 4.03
C TRP A 112 19.98 1.64 3.10
N ARG A 113 19.52 1.83 1.85
CA ARG A 113 20.18 2.74 0.90
C ARG A 113 20.17 4.19 1.40
N ARG A 114 19.03 4.65 1.94
CA ARG A 114 18.90 6.01 2.47
C ARG A 114 19.85 6.28 3.63
N MET A 115 20.04 5.30 4.51
CA MET A 115 20.99 5.35 5.63
C MET A 115 22.44 5.39 5.13
N ILE A 116 22.82 4.51 4.19
CA ILE A 116 24.17 4.54 3.59
C ILE A 116 24.44 5.90 2.93
N ASP A 117 23.48 6.41 2.15
CA ASP A 117 23.61 7.69 1.48
C ASP A 117 23.74 8.85 2.48
N TYR A 118 22.99 8.81 3.59
CA TYR A 118 23.06 9.79 4.67
C TYR A 118 24.41 9.76 5.38
N ASN A 119 24.87 8.58 5.78
CA ASN A 119 26.16 8.40 6.45
C ASN A 119 27.33 8.80 5.55
N THR A 120 27.26 8.46 4.26
CA THR A 120 28.29 8.83 3.28
C THR A 120 28.38 10.35 3.10
N ARG A 121 27.23 11.03 2.95
CA ARG A 121 27.21 12.51 2.82
C ARG A 121 27.75 13.22 4.07
N ASN A 122 27.45 12.69 5.25
CA ASN A 122 27.82 13.29 6.53
C ASN A 122 29.14 12.76 7.10
N LYS A 123 29.82 11.84 6.40
CA LYS A 123 31.05 11.16 6.86
C LYS A 123 30.89 10.49 8.23
N LEU A 124 29.73 9.91 8.48
CA LEU A 124 29.42 9.20 9.73
C LEU A 124 29.70 7.70 9.58
N PRO A 125 30.17 7.02 10.64
CA PRO A 125 30.27 5.57 10.67
C PRO A 125 28.87 4.92 10.64
N ILE A 126 28.83 3.62 10.34
CA ILE A 126 27.59 2.84 10.43
C ILE A 126 27.25 2.63 11.92
N ASP A 127 26.13 3.19 12.35
CA ASP A 127 25.56 2.95 13.68
C ASP A 127 24.73 1.66 13.68
N ASN A 128 25.19 0.65 14.41
CA ASN A 128 24.52 -0.64 14.54
C ASN A 128 23.15 -0.54 15.23
N ASP A 129 22.96 0.43 16.13
CA ASP A 129 21.70 0.59 16.85
C ASP A 129 20.66 1.32 16.00
N LEU A 130 21.08 2.26 15.15
CA LEU A 130 20.26 2.78 14.06
C LEU A 130 19.86 1.68 13.08
N VAL A 131 20.79 0.80 12.69
CA VAL A 131 20.51 -0.35 11.81
C VAL A 131 19.43 -1.26 12.41
N LYS A 132 19.57 -1.64 13.68
CA LYS A 132 18.57 -2.47 14.39
C LYS A 132 17.22 -1.78 14.45
N THR A 133 17.20 -0.47 14.75
CA THR A 133 15.96 0.32 14.85
C THR A 133 15.26 0.44 13.49
N LEU A 134 16.00 0.67 12.40
CA LEU A 134 15.44 0.68 11.05
C LEU A 134 14.91 -0.70 10.63
N GLN A 135 15.63 -1.77 10.97
CA GLN A 135 15.15 -3.13 10.74
C GLN A 135 13.86 -3.41 11.51
N TYR A 136 13.81 -3.04 12.79
CA TYR A 136 12.60 -3.11 13.61
C TYR A 136 11.43 -2.38 12.93
N THR A 137 11.61 -1.13 12.52
CA THR A 137 10.59 -0.34 11.80
C THR A 137 10.10 -1.03 10.53
N THR A 138 11.00 -1.64 9.75
CA THR A 138 10.57 -2.40 8.57
C THR A 138 9.76 -3.65 8.92
N ASN A 139 10.13 -4.34 10.00
CA ASN A 139 9.41 -5.50 10.49
C ASN A 139 8.03 -5.12 11.07
N VAL A 140 7.88 -3.94 11.67
CA VAL A 140 6.58 -3.41 12.13
C VAL A 140 5.61 -3.32 10.95
N TRP A 141 6.04 -2.69 9.84
CA TRP A 141 5.23 -2.58 8.62
C TRP A 141 4.84 -3.94 8.04
N GLN A 142 5.78 -4.88 7.95
CA GLN A 142 5.50 -6.22 7.43
C GLN A 142 4.48 -6.96 8.31
N ARG A 143 4.72 -7.01 9.62
CA ARG A 143 3.82 -7.66 10.58
C ARG A 143 2.45 -7.01 10.62
N TYR A 144 2.37 -5.68 10.45
CA TYR A 144 1.11 -4.95 10.35
C TYR A 144 0.25 -5.50 9.21
N ASN A 145 0.82 -5.57 8.02
CA ASN A 145 0.10 -6.06 6.85
C ASN A 145 -0.26 -7.54 6.98
N GLU A 146 0.63 -8.39 7.49
CA GLU A 146 0.33 -9.80 7.77
C GLU A 146 -0.79 -9.96 8.80
N CYS A 147 -0.81 -9.12 9.84
CA CYS A 147 -1.82 -9.18 10.88
C CYS A 147 -3.18 -8.73 10.36
N LEU A 148 -3.24 -7.69 9.53
CA LEU A 148 -4.49 -7.25 8.89
C LEU A 148 -5.09 -8.32 7.95
N GLN A 149 -4.25 -9.04 7.22
CA GLN A 149 -4.72 -10.18 6.42
C GLN A 149 -5.39 -11.23 7.30
N LYS A 150 -4.79 -11.57 8.46
CA LYS A 150 -5.35 -12.52 9.44
C LYS A 150 -6.63 -12.01 10.09
N LEU A 151 -6.75 -10.70 10.34
CA LEU A 151 -7.97 -10.05 10.85
C LEU A 151 -9.04 -9.82 9.77
N SER A 152 -8.77 -10.21 8.52
CA SER A 152 -9.63 -9.96 7.36
C SER A 152 -9.95 -8.46 7.17
N LEU A 153 -9.02 -7.57 7.54
CA LEU A 153 -9.12 -6.11 7.38
C LEU A 153 -8.22 -5.66 6.21
N GLN A 154 -8.44 -6.25 5.03
CA GLN A 154 -7.57 -6.02 3.86
C GLN A 154 -7.66 -4.59 3.32
N ASP A 155 -8.78 -3.90 3.55
CA ASP A 155 -8.98 -2.50 3.14
C ASP A 155 -8.06 -1.53 3.90
N ALA A 156 -7.53 -1.97 5.05
CA ALA A 156 -6.61 -1.21 5.89
C ALA A 156 -5.14 -1.46 5.54
N LEU A 157 -4.83 -2.30 4.55
CA LEU A 157 -3.45 -2.59 4.16
C LEU A 157 -2.74 -1.32 3.69
N LEU A 158 -1.51 -1.14 4.15
CA LEU A 158 -0.72 0.07 3.87
C LEU A 158 0.50 -0.28 3.05
N GLY A 159 0.67 0.45 1.93
CA GLY A 159 1.92 0.45 1.18
C GLY A 159 3.09 1.00 2.02
N PRO A 160 4.34 0.71 1.63
CA PRO A 160 5.53 1.17 2.37
C PRO A 160 5.77 2.68 2.23
N GLY A 161 5.01 3.38 1.37
CA GLY A 161 5.14 4.82 1.16
C GLY A 161 5.01 5.64 2.45
N ILE A 162 4.19 5.18 3.40
CA ILE A 162 4.04 5.85 4.70
C ILE A 162 5.31 5.79 5.57
N PHE A 163 6.26 4.92 5.22
CA PHE A 163 7.53 4.74 5.92
C PHE A 163 8.72 5.36 5.17
N TYR A 164 8.51 5.97 4.00
CA TYR A 164 9.61 6.55 3.22
C TYR A 164 10.20 7.80 3.85
N ASP A 165 9.46 8.50 4.69
CA ASP A 165 9.89 9.70 5.43
C ASP A 165 10.54 9.38 6.79
N CYS A 166 10.73 8.10 7.14
CA CYS A 166 11.38 7.67 8.37
C CYS A 166 12.73 8.41 8.61
N PRO A 167 12.99 8.96 9.81
CA PRO A 167 14.22 9.69 10.10
C PRO A 167 15.45 8.78 10.15
N MET A 168 16.64 9.36 9.98
CA MET A 168 17.94 8.66 10.03
C MET A 168 18.63 8.87 11.38
N ASP A 169 17.84 8.80 12.45
CA ASP A 169 18.28 8.99 13.83
C ASP A 169 17.45 8.08 14.74
N ARG A 170 18.12 7.39 15.69
CA ARG A 170 17.50 6.32 16.49
C ARG A 170 16.33 6.83 17.32
N GLU A 171 16.53 7.90 18.07
CA GLU A 171 15.52 8.44 18.99
C GLU A 171 14.33 8.99 18.21
N SER A 172 14.62 9.76 17.15
CA SER A 172 13.62 10.32 16.26
C SER A 172 12.73 9.25 15.60
N ILE A 173 13.23 8.03 15.36
CA ILE A 173 12.44 6.94 14.75
C ILE A 173 11.31 6.48 15.68
N PHE A 174 11.54 6.42 17.00
CA PHE A 174 10.52 5.98 17.95
C PHE A 174 9.36 6.97 18.00
N ASP A 175 9.67 8.26 18.16
CA ASP A 175 8.66 9.33 18.16
C ASP A 175 7.90 9.41 16.83
N TRP A 176 8.63 9.28 15.72
CA TRP A 176 8.05 9.24 14.39
C TRP A 176 7.10 8.04 14.22
N LEU A 177 7.50 6.84 14.66
CA LEU A 177 6.68 5.64 14.53
C LEU A 177 5.40 5.74 15.37
N GLN A 178 5.51 6.25 16.60
CA GLN A 178 4.37 6.56 17.45
C GLN A 178 3.43 7.56 16.78
N SER A 179 3.96 8.65 16.24
CA SER A 179 3.17 9.67 15.54
C SER A 179 2.45 9.09 14.31
N LYS A 180 3.13 8.30 13.47
CA LYS A 180 2.51 7.62 12.33
C LYS A 180 1.42 6.65 12.78
N TRP A 181 1.65 5.92 13.85
CA TRP A 181 0.63 5.02 14.39
C TRP A 181 -0.61 5.78 14.83
N ASN A 182 -0.45 6.79 15.69
CA ASN A 182 -1.56 7.50 16.32
C ASN A 182 -2.36 8.36 15.32
N ASN A 183 -1.67 8.96 14.35
CA ASN A 183 -2.28 9.92 13.42
C ASN A 183 -2.74 9.31 12.10
N VAL A 184 -2.20 8.15 11.70
CA VAL A 184 -2.51 7.53 10.40
C VAL A 184 -3.07 6.13 10.56
N ILE A 185 -2.33 5.24 11.23
CA ILE A 185 -2.70 3.81 11.30
C ILE A 185 -3.95 3.62 12.15
N ALA A 186 -3.97 4.19 13.35
CA ALA A 186 -5.06 3.95 14.30
C ALA A 186 -6.41 4.52 13.83
N PRO A 187 -6.49 5.76 13.29
CA PRO A 187 -7.73 6.28 12.72
C PRO A 187 -8.24 5.43 11.56
N LEU A 188 -7.35 5.02 10.64
CA LEU A 188 -7.70 4.19 9.48
C LEU A 188 -8.28 2.83 9.90
N VAL A 189 -7.61 2.12 10.81
CA VAL A 189 -8.06 0.81 11.29
C VAL A 189 -9.40 0.95 12.02
N ARG A 190 -9.58 2.01 12.82
CA ARG A 190 -10.85 2.28 13.52
C ARG A 190 -11.99 2.45 12.52
N GLU A 191 -11.83 3.35 11.54
CA GLU A 191 -12.83 3.63 10.51
C GLU A 191 -13.24 2.34 9.76
N LEU A 192 -12.25 1.57 9.30
CA LEU A 192 -12.52 0.38 8.51
C LEU A 192 -13.10 -0.77 9.33
N SER A 193 -12.73 -0.89 10.61
CA SER A 193 -13.31 -1.87 11.53
C SER A 193 -14.79 -1.58 11.78
N MET A 194 -15.15 -0.32 11.98
CA MET A 194 -16.54 0.11 12.14
C MET A 194 -17.37 -0.08 10.87
N ASN A 195 -16.82 0.30 9.71
CA ASN A 195 -17.50 0.17 8.43
C ASN A 195 -17.80 -1.29 8.10
N LYS A 196 -16.84 -2.19 8.33
CA LYS A 196 -17.02 -3.62 8.14
C LYS A 196 -18.13 -4.18 9.04
N CYS A 197 -18.17 -3.80 10.30
CA CYS A 197 -19.18 -4.28 11.24
C CYS A 197 -20.58 -3.72 10.94
N SER A 198 -20.65 -2.48 10.44
CA SER A 198 -21.89 -1.88 9.96
C SER A 198 -22.45 -2.59 8.71
N GLN A 199 -21.58 -3.02 7.79
CA GLN A 199 -21.97 -3.78 6.59
C GLN A 199 -22.40 -5.22 6.90
N THR A 200 -21.76 -5.89 7.85
CA THR A 200 -22.22 -7.21 8.32
C THR A 200 -23.58 -7.13 8.97
N ASN A 201 -23.86 -6.05 9.71
CA ASN A 201 -25.17 -5.85 10.33
C ASN A 201 -26.26 -5.46 9.34
N LYS A 202 -25.97 -4.80 8.21
CA LYS A 202 -26.96 -4.62 7.13
C LYS A 202 -27.45 -5.94 6.51
N LYS A 203 -26.66 -7.02 6.58
CA LYS A 203 -27.10 -8.38 6.21
C LYS A 203 -27.83 -9.13 7.33
N ALA A 204 -27.66 -8.70 8.59
CA ALA A 204 -28.32 -9.28 9.76
C ALA A 204 -29.53 -8.46 10.26
N SER A 205 -29.76 -7.27 9.69
CA SER A 205 -30.81 -6.32 10.06
C SER A 205 -32.20 -6.73 9.53
N SER A 206 -32.54 -8.02 9.62
CA SER A 206 -33.92 -8.49 9.73
C SER A 206 -34.29 -8.84 11.18
N MET A 207 -33.37 -8.73 12.15
CA MET A 207 -33.66 -8.97 13.56
C MET A 207 -32.88 -8.00 14.45
N LEU A 208 -33.61 -7.36 15.36
CA LEU A 208 -33.17 -6.51 16.49
C LEU A 208 -33.05 -5.00 16.21
N THR A 209 -34.23 -4.38 16.22
CA THR A 209 -34.43 -2.99 16.64
C THR A 209 -34.38 -2.91 18.15
N SER A 210 -33.62 -1.92 18.66
CA SER A 210 -33.72 -1.20 19.95
C SER A 210 -32.40 -1.21 20.71
N MET A 211 -31.86 -0.03 20.98
CA MET A 211 -31.52 0.45 22.33
C MET A 211 -31.02 1.91 22.26
N THR A 212 -31.26 2.59 23.37
CA THR A 212 -31.39 4.02 23.60
C THR A 212 -30.08 4.80 23.68
N SER A 213 -30.17 6.08 23.34
CA SER A 213 -29.16 7.11 23.52
C SER A 213 -28.87 7.37 25.01
N LEU A 214 -27.68 6.99 25.45
CA LEU A 214 -26.76 7.68 26.39
C LEU A 214 -25.92 6.62 27.12
N GLU A 215 -24.60 6.76 26.96
CA GLU A 215 -23.50 6.00 27.55
C GLU A 215 -23.22 4.60 27.00
N ILE A 216 -21.91 4.31 26.91
CA ILE A 216 -21.23 3.11 26.40
C ILE A 216 -20.85 3.22 24.91
N ASN A 217 -19.54 3.30 24.68
CA ASN A 217 -18.88 3.13 23.39
C ASN A 217 -19.66 2.17 22.50
N SER A 218 -20.06 2.63 21.30
CA SER A 218 -20.78 1.83 20.33
C SER A 218 -20.15 0.42 20.24
N PRO A 219 -20.92 -0.68 20.11
CA PRO A 219 -20.35 -2.03 19.98
C PRO A 219 -19.27 -2.13 18.88
N TYR A 220 -19.34 -1.24 17.88
CA TYR A 220 -18.34 -1.08 16.83
C TYR A 220 -17.00 -0.51 17.32
N GLU A 221 -17.00 0.39 18.30
CA GLU A 221 -15.78 0.95 18.92
C GLU A 221 -15.05 -0.11 19.74
N SER A 222 -15.77 -0.99 20.45
CA SER A 222 -15.14 -2.11 21.19
C SER A 222 -14.38 -3.07 20.26
N VAL A 223 -14.96 -3.38 19.10
CA VAL A 223 -14.31 -4.19 18.06
C VAL A 223 -13.08 -3.48 17.49
N ALA A 224 -13.19 -2.18 17.21
CA ALA A 224 -12.07 -1.37 16.73
C ALA A 224 -10.93 -1.29 17.76
N CYS A 225 -11.24 -1.06 19.03
CA CYS A 225 -10.28 -1.06 20.13
C CYS A 225 -9.57 -2.41 20.28
N THR A 226 -10.32 -3.51 20.18
CA THR A 226 -9.75 -4.86 20.24
C THR A 226 -8.82 -5.12 19.04
N ALA A 227 -9.22 -4.74 17.83
CA ALA A 227 -8.40 -4.88 16.64
C ALA A 227 -7.09 -4.08 16.77
N LEU A 228 -7.18 -2.82 17.24
CA LEU A 228 -6.02 -1.95 17.48
C LEU A 228 -5.08 -2.52 18.54
N TYR A 229 -5.61 -3.06 19.64
CA TYR A 229 -4.83 -3.71 20.68
C TYR A 229 -4.06 -4.93 20.14
N VAL A 230 -4.76 -5.84 19.46
CA VAL A 230 -4.14 -7.03 18.88
C VAL A 230 -3.08 -6.64 17.84
N LEU A 231 -3.36 -5.64 17.01
CA LEU A 231 -2.42 -5.11 16.03
C LEU A 231 -1.19 -4.54 16.73
N LEU A 232 -1.35 -3.64 17.70
CA LEU A 232 -0.23 -3.02 18.40
C LEU A 232 0.69 -4.07 19.03
N HIS A 233 0.12 -5.05 19.72
CA HIS A 233 0.92 -6.07 20.41
C HIS A 233 1.64 -7.02 19.44
N ARG A 234 1.01 -7.39 18.32
CA ARG A 234 1.64 -8.27 17.32
C ARG A 234 2.66 -7.54 16.44
N THR A 235 2.54 -6.22 16.30
CA THR A 235 3.27 -5.44 15.29
C THR A 235 4.30 -4.49 15.87
N VAL A 236 4.04 -3.80 16.98
CA VAL A 236 4.97 -2.85 17.61
C VAL A 236 5.60 -3.50 18.84
N ALA A 237 4.80 -4.05 19.76
CA ALA A 237 5.33 -4.57 21.02
C ALA A 237 6.25 -5.79 20.84
N ARG A 238 6.01 -6.61 19.81
CA ARG A 238 6.86 -7.75 19.47
C ARG A 238 8.18 -7.24 18.85
N GLU A 239 9.29 -7.78 19.33
CA GLU A 239 10.66 -7.45 18.88
C GLU A 239 11.01 -5.96 19.01
N CYS A 240 10.36 -5.23 19.93
CA CYS A 240 10.73 -3.86 20.26
C CYS A 240 12.17 -3.87 20.83
N PRO A 241 13.08 -3.03 20.30
CA PRO A 241 14.47 -2.95 20.76
C PRO A 241 14.63 -2.30 22.14
N LEU A 242 13.61 -1.62 22.65
CA LEU A 242 13.60 -1.03 24.00
C LEU A 242 13.36 -2.11 25.07
N THR A 243 13.90 -1.91 26.27
CA THR A 243 13.81 -2.87 27.39
C THR A 243 13.33 -2.22 28.68
N GLY A 244 12.76 -3.01 29.60
CA GLY A 244 12.35 -2.52 30.92
C GLY A 244 11.25 -1.46 30.88
N GLU A 245 11.34 -0.47 31.78
CA GLU A 245 10.37 0.61 31.92
C GLU A 245 10.26 1.51 30.68
N GLU A 246 11.37 1.75 29.97
CA GLU A 246 11.37 2.55 28.74
C GLU A 246 10.45 1.95 27.67
N ARG A 247 10.45 0.62 27.55
CA ARG A 247 9.57 -0.10 26.63
C ARG A 247 8.11 0.07 27.03
N GLU A 248 7.80 -0.06 28.31
CA GLU A 248 6.43 0.07 28.81
C GLU A 248 5.90 1.49 28.60
N HIS A 249 6.70 2.50 28.97
CA HIS A 249 6.35 3.90 28.75
C HIS A 249 6.13 4.20 27.28
N TYR A 250 7.02 3.72 26.40
CA TYR A 250 6.88 3.89 24.95
C TYR A 250 5.58 3.27 24.42
N LEU A 251 5.28 2.02 24.79
CA LEU A 251 4.08 1.33 24.30
C LEU A 251 2.78 1.95 24.80
N LEU A 252 2.78 2.55 26.00
CA LEU A 252 1.62 3.23 26.55
C LEU A 252 1.16 4.42 25.70
N ASN A 253 2.09 5.08 25.01
CA ASN A 253 1.80 6.25 24.18
C ASN A 253 1.12 5.91 22.83
N PHE A 254 0.92 4.63 22.53
CA PHE A 254 0.23 4.19 21.32
C PHE A 254 -1.29 4.09 21.54
N VAL A 255 -2.06 4.56 20.56
CA VAL A 255 -3.51 4.31 20.51
C VAL A 255 -3.76 2.80 20.37
N GLY A 256 -4.53 2.24 21.29
CA GLY A 256 -4.75 0.79 21.42
C GLY A 256 -3.82 0.10 22.42
N SER A 257 -3.06 0.85 23.24
CA SER A 257 -2.20 0.29 24.29
C SER A 257 -2.95 -0.36 25.45
N ARG A 258 -4.16 0.13 25.74
CA ARG A 258 -5.02 -0.39 26.80
C ARG A 258 -6.38 -0.77 26.21
N LEU A 259 -6.88 -1.94 26.58
CA LEU A 259 -8.30 -2.26 26.47
C LEU A 259 -8.98 -1.54 27.64
N GLU A 260 -9.70 -0.46 27.39
CA GLU A 260 -10.55 0.13 28.43
C GLU A 260 -11.68 -0.85 28.75
N GLY A 261 -11.64 -1.43 29.95
CA GLY A 261 -12.52 -2.49 30.43
C GLY A 261 -11.74 -3.59 31.14
N GLY A 262 -11.46 -3.41 32.43
CA GLY A 262 -10.78 -4.41 33.26
C GLY A 262 -11.60 -5.70 33.43
N MET A 263 -10.94 -6.85 33.18
CA MET A 263 -11.13 -8.25 33.64
C MET A 263 -12.55 -8.75 34.02
N THR A 264 -12.99 -9.92 33.55
CA THR A 264 -12.68 -11.21 34.22
C THR A 264 -12.79 -12.44 33.30
N SER A 265 -11.91 -13.42 33.56
CA SER A 265 -11.98 -14.86 33.20
C SER A 265 -12.31 -15.27 31.76
N MET A 266 -11.30 -15.73 31.02
CA MET A 266 -11.51 -16.70 29.93
C MET A 266 -11.74 -18.09 30.57
N PRO A 267 -12.86 -18.79 30.32
CA PRO A 267 -12.88 -20.23 30.51
C PRO A 267 -12.09 -20.87 29.37
N SER A 268 -11.19 -21.78 29.74
CA SER A 268 -10.57 -22.73 28.84
C SER A 268 -11.64 -23.52 28.08
N SER A 269 -11.73 -23.36 26.76
CA SER A 269 -12.46 -24.30 25.90
C SER A 269 -11.65 -24.62 24.65
N THR A 270 -11.05 -25.81 24.74
CA THR A 270 -10.89 -26.83 23.70
C THR A 270 -10.96 -26.43 22.23
N ALA A 271 -9.86 -26.77 21.54
CA ALA A 271 -9.72 -26.80 20.10
C ALA A 271 -10.94 -27.45 19.41
N SER A 272 -11.60 -26.67 18.56
CA SER A 272 -12.51 -27.20 17.54
C SER A 272 -11.89 -26.91 16.18
N SER A 273 -11.37 -27.96 15.56
CA SER A 273 -10.92 -27.98 14.17
C SER A 273 -12.11 -27.68 13.26
N ARG A 274 -12.11 -26.52 12.61
CA ARG A 274 -13.03 -26.25 11.50
C ARG A 274 -12.23 -26.00 10.23
N ALA A 275 -12.53 -26.83 9.24
CA ALA A 275 -11.84 -26.98 7.98
C ALA A 275 -11.59 -25.65 7.26
N SER A 276 -10.33 -25.47 6.86
CA SER A 276 -9.84 -24.44 5.96
C SER A 276 -10.49 -24.59 4.58
N THR A 277 -11.41 -23.69 4.26
CA THR A 277 -11.72 -23.33 2.88
C THR A 277 -10.63 -22.37 2.37
N PRO A 278 -10.17 -22.51 1.11
CA PRO A 278 -9.05 -21.71 0.61
C PRO A 278 -9.53 -20.26 0.42
N LEU A 279 -9.09 -19.35 1.28
CA LEU A 279 -9.32 -17.93 1.11
C LEU A 279 -8.55 -17.43 -0.12
N GLY A 280 -9.30 -16.88 -1.06
CA GLY A 280 -8.80 -16.17 -2.23
C GLY A 280 -7.81 -15.07 -1.82
N ASN A 281 -6.67 -15.09 -2.51
CA ASN A 281 -5.52 -14.20 -2.36
C ASN A 281 -5.87 -12.75 -1.97
N ALA A 282 -5.34 -12.32 -0.83
CA ALA A 282 -5.25 -10.90 -0.48
C ALA A 282 -4.20 -10.24 -1.39
N HIS A 283 -4.57 -9.15 -2.06
CA HIS A 283 -3.74 -8.47 -3.06
C HIS A 283 -3.59 -6.99 -2.68
N CYS A 284 -2.37 -6.48 -2.68
CA CYS A 284 -2.08 -5.04 -2.61
C CYS A 284 -1.58 -4.54 -3.96
N ASP A 285 -2.49 -3.89 -4.68
CA ASP A 285 -2.31 -2.69 -5.50
C ASP A 285 -0.88 -2.32 -5.86
N PHE A 286 -0.36 -2.96 -6.88
CA PHE A 286 0.03 -2.31 -8.12
C PHE A 286 -0.20 -3.35 -9.21
N ILE A 287 -0.32 -2.92 -10.45
CA ILE A 287 -0.20 -3.81 -11.59
C ILE A 287 0.76 -3.14 -12.57
N SER A 288 1.71 -3.86 -13.16
CA SER A 288 2.65 -3.36 -14.17
C SER A 288 2.55 -4.27 -15.36
N ILE A 289 2.55 -3.72 -16.56
CA ILE A 289 2.18 -4.46 -17.75
C ILE A 289 3.11 -4.11 -18.90
N GLN A 290 3.44 -5.12 -19.69
CA GLN A 290 4.22 -5.04 -20.91
C GLN A 290 3.26 -5.28 -22.09
N LEU A 291 3.23 -4.35 -23.04
CA LEU A 291 2.78 -4.62 -24.42
C LEU A 291 4.04 -4.98 -25.24
N GLU A 292 3.96 -6.03 -26.05
CA GLU A 292 5.00 -6.40 -27.03
C GLU A 292 4.94 -5.51 -28.27
#